data_AF-A0A957JUW0-F1
#
_entry.id   AF-A0A957JUW0-F1
#
_cell.length_a   1.000
_cell.length_b   1.000
_cell.length_c   1.000
_cell.angle_alpha   90.00
_cell.angle_beta   90.00
_cell.angle_gamma   90.00
#
_symmetry.space_group_name_H-M   'P 1'
#
loop_
_entity.id
_entity.type
_entity.pdbx_description
1 polymer ?
#
loop_
_entity_poly.entity_id
_entity_poly.type
_entity_poly.pdbx_seq_one_letter_code
_entity_poly.pdbx_strand_id
1 'polypeptide(L)'
;MVQFLARTDDGQHFTLSIDGEQHTYSNDKEGKRQAILDGLAAIETIDVGQDVYLPSNAALQAVATVLYPDGIQTEEAYQLVCQVTEKACAHAGYGAEVELGPPHVPFTARGAYRKRYPPVDPQLVLEELELAGTSSYHPRREANRRSLWNKVAWEIYGKPLSGLTEVQQTQIQAQVDVIADGAGWHRDDDGADVYTMALSVDADSARQRLAGYLQDAGGRPVPVRAILTQAQSGAYGRAFYHDELTPELATIVA
;
A
#
# COMPACT_ATOMS: atom_id res chain seq x y z
N MET A 1 7.13 24.42 -8.54
CA MET A 1 7.44 24.32 -9.99
C MET A 1 8.62 23.39 -10.21
N VAL A 2 8.47 22.37 -11.06
CA VAL A 2 9.53 21.39 -11.35
C VAL A 2 10.39 21.87 -12.53
N GLN A 3 11.72 21.81 -12.38
CA GLN A 3 12.69 22.16 -13.42
C GLN A 3 13.80 21.13 -13.50
N PHE A 4 14.19 20.72 -14.70
CA PHE A 4 15.37 19.86 -14.89
C PHE A 4 16.63 20.72 -14.85
N LEU A 5 17.59 20.36 -14.00
CA LEU A 5 18.83 21.13 -13.85
C LEU A 5 19.97 20.51 -14.65
N ALA A 6 20.29 19.25 -14.37
CA ALA A 6 21.43 18.58 -14.98
C ALA A 6 21.31 17.06 -14.88
N ARG A 7 22.03 16.38 -15.76
CA ARG A 7 22.37 14.96 -15.61
C ARG A 7 23.83 14.89 -15.18
N THR A 8 24.16 13.94 -14.30
CA THR A 8 25.55 13.68 -13.94
C THR A 8 26.34 13.19 -15.15
N ASP A 9 27.66 13.45 -15.17
CA ASP A 9 28.53 13.09 -16.29
C ASP A 9 28.56 11.58 -16.56
N ASP A 10 28.34 10.75 -15.53
CA ASP A 10 28.22 9.29 -15.63
C ASP A 10 26.87 8.83 -16.24
N GLY A 11 25.92 9.74 -16.44
CA GLY A 11 24.58 9.47 -16.92
C GLY A 11 23.69 8.70 -15.94
N GLN A 12 24.17 8.37 -14.74
CA GLN A 12 23.48 7.51 -13.78
C GLN A 12 22.49 8.26 -12.91
N HIS A 13 22.63 9.58 -12.75
CA HIS A 13 21.76 10.39 -11.92
C HIS A 13 21.33 11.66 -12.65
N PHE A 14 20.22 12.24 -12.22
CA PHE A 14 19.80 13.55 -12.67
C PHE A 14 19.27 14.37 -11.50
N THR A 15 19.37 15.68 -11.63
CA THR A 15 18.97 16.63 -10.60
C THR A 15 17.82 17.50 -11.12
N LEU A 16 16.77 17.60 -10.30
CA LEU A 16 15.65 18.51 -10.51
C LEU A 16 15.68 19.62 -9.46
N SER A 17 15.14 20.78 -9.80
CA SER A 17 14.63 21.73 -8.82
C SER A 17 13.13 21.50 -8.64
N ILE A 18 12.71 21.24 -7.41
CA ILE A 18 11.31 21.10 -7.02
C ILE A 18 11.08 22.16 -5.94
N ASP A 19 10.20 23.12 -6.23
CA ASP A 19 9.92 24.28 -5.35
C ASP A 19 11.16 25.05 -4.87
N GLY A 20 12.18 25.10 -5.72
CA GLY A 20 13.45 25.79 -5.45
C GLY A 20 14.48 24.94 -4.71
N GLU A 21 14.12 23.75 -4.24
CA GLU A 21 15.03 22.79 -3.62
C GLU A 21 15.61 21.82 -4.66
N GLN A 22 16.87 21.41 -4.48
CA GLN A 22 17.53 20.48 -5.41
C GLN A 22 17.37 19.04 -4.94
N HIS A 23 16.88 18.19 -5.83
CA HIS A 23 16.70 16.76 -5.57
C HIS A 23 17.43 15.94 -6.64
N THR A 24 18.20 14.94 -6.22
CA THR A 24 18.95 14.05 -7.11
C THR A 24 18.34 12.66 -7.10
N TYR A 25 18.11 12.12 -8.29
CA TYR A 25 17.48 10.82 -8.50
C TYR A 25 18.35 9.93 -9.37
N SER A 26 18.19 8.61 -9.26
CA SER A 26 18.77 7.69 -10.23
C SER A 26 18.08 7.82 -11.59
N ASN A 27 18.84 7.73 -12.68
CA ASN A 27 18.34 7.78 -14.05
C ASN A 27 17.87 6.40 -14.55
N ASP A 28 17.20 5.65 -13.67
CA ASP A 28 16.52 4.41 -13.99
C ASP A 28 15.00 4.61 -13.91
N LYS A 29 14.25 3.51 -14.06
CA LYS A 29 12.78 3.55 -14.03
C LYS A 29 12.24 4.00 -12.65
N GLU A 30 12.85 3.57 -11.56
CA GLU A 30 12.36 3.83 -10.21
C GLU A 30 12.72 5.25 -9.77
N GLY A 31 13.93 5.71 -10.05
CA GLY A 31 14.33 7.09 -9.78
C GLY A 31 13.50 8.11 -10.56
N LYS A 32 13.18 7.83 -11.83
CA LYS A 32 12.23 8.64 -12.61
C LYS A 32 10.82 8.61 -12.04
N ARG A 33 10.35 7.45 -11.59
CA ARG A 33 9.04 7.33 -10.94
C ARG A 33 9.00 8.20 -9.67
N GLN A 34 9.99 8.11 -8.80
CA GLN A 34 10.05 8.92 -7.58
C GLN A 34 10.10 10.41 -7.90
N ALA A 35 10.93 10.81 -8.87
CA ALA A 35 11.02 12.20 -9.30
C ALA A 35 9.69 12.76 -9.84
N ILE A 36 8.92 11.94 -10.56
CA ILE A 36 7.56 12.31 -11.00
C ILE A 36 6.64 12.49 -9.79
N LEU A 37 6.66 11.56 -8.83
CA LEU A 37 5.78 11.63 -7.66
C LEU A 37 6.09 12.84 -6.77
N ASP A 38 7.36 13.12 -6.52
CA ASP A 38 7.79 14.32 -5.79
C ASP A 38 7.37 15.59 -6.55
N GLY A 39 7.56 15.59 -7.87
CA GLY A 39 7.15 16.69 -8.73
C GLY A 39 5.63 16.93 -8.71
N LEU A 40 4.82 15.87 -8.69
CA LEU A 40 3.36 15.99 -8.56
C LEU A 40 2.93 16.49 -7.18
N ALA A 41 3.61 16.05 -6.11
CA ALA A 41 3.32 16.48 -4.74
C ALA A 41 3.60 17.97 -4.50
N ALA A 42 4.53 18.55 -5.26
CA ALA A 42 4.89 19.96 -5.22
C ALA A 42 3.98 20.89 -6.05
N ILE A 43 3.01 20.34 -6.78
CA ILE A 43 2.07 21.18 -7.55
C ILE A 43 1.04 21.76 -6.59
N GLU A 44 0.88 23.09 -6.65
CA GLU A 44 -0.19 23.78 -5.94
C GLU A 44 -1.56 23.26 -6.39
N THR A 45 -2.33 22.79 -5.41
CA THR A 45 -3.71 22.32 -5.62
C THR A 45 -4.70 23.43 -5.32
N ILE A 46 -5.92 23.28 -5.81
CA ILE A 46 -7.02 24.20 -5.51
C ILE A 46 -8.14 23.48 -4.76
N ASP A 47 -8.75 24.19 -3.81
CA ASP A 47 -9.91 23.71 -3.08
C ASP A 47 -11.19 24.28 -3.71
N VAL A 48 -12.14 23.41 -4.04
CA VAL A 48 -13.48 23.79 -4.49
C VAL A 48 -14.49 23.10 -3.59
N GLY A 49 -15.06 23.85 -2.65
CA GLY A 49 -15.94 23.30 -1.63
C GLY A 49 -15.16 22.39 -0.67
N GLN A 50 -15.45 21.09 -0.67
CA GLN A 50 -14.75 20.08 0.13
C GLN A 50 -13.77 19.23 -0.71
N ASP A 51 -13.66 19.53 -2.00
CA ASP A 51 -12.89 18.75 -2.95
C ASP A 51 -11.57 19.44 -3.29
N VAL A 52 -10.50 18.66 -3.35
CA VAL A 52 -9.16 19.12 -3.74
C VAL A 52 -8.92 18.77 -5.20
N TYR A 53 -8.35 19.68 -5.98
CA TYR A 53 -8.08 19.50 -7.40
C TYR A 53 -6.63 19.81 -7.77
N LEU A 54 -6.04 18.92 -8.58
CA LEU A 54 -4.73 19.10 -9.18
C LEU A 54 -4.88 19.68 -10.60
N PRO A 55 -4.22 20.79 -10.95
CA PRO A 55 -4.22 21.30 -12.32
C PRO A 55 -3.59 20.29 -13.30
N SER A 56 -4.35 19.83 -14.30
CA SER A 56 -3.89 18.77 -15.23
C SER A 56 -2.65 19.19 -16.02
N ASN A 57 -2.62 20.45 -16.48
CA ASN A 57 -1.49 20.96 -17.27
C ASN A 57 -0.20 21.00 -16.46
N ALA A 58 -0.28 21.33 -15.17
CA ALA A 58 0.89 21.31 -14.29
C ALA A 58 1.41 19.87 -14.07
N ALA A 59 0.50 18.90 -13.93
CA ALA A 59 0.86 17.49 -13.80
C ALA A 59 1.53 16.96 -15.08
N LEU A 60 0.97 17.28 -16.25
CA LEU A 60 1.55 16.94 -17.56
C LEU A 60 2.95 17.54 -17.72
N GLN A 61 3.11 18.81 -17.34
CA GLN A 61 4.39 19.51 -17.40
C GLN A 61 5.44 18.87 -16.48
N ALA A 62 5.08 18.51 -15.25
CA ALA A 62 5.99 17.84 -14.31
C ALA A 62 6.50 16.51 -14.90
N VAL A 63 5.62 15.69 -15.45
CA VAL A 63 5.99 14.42 -16.08
C VAL A 63 6.85 14.63 -17.33
N ALA A 64 6.49 15.61 -18.17
CA ALA A 64 7.26 15.96 -19.36
C ALA A 64 8.69 16.39 -19.00
N THR A 65 8.86 17.21 -17.96
CA THR A 65 10.17 17.68 -17.49
C THR A 65 11.08 16.52 -17.04
N VAL A 66 10.51 15.46 -16.45
CA VAL A 66 11.30 14.29 -16.03
C VAL A 66 11.65 13.37 -17.21
N LEU A 67 10.67 13.08 -18.08
CA LEU A 67 10.86 12.11 -19.16
C LEU A 67 11.61 12.68 -20.36
N TYR A 68 11.34 13.94 -20.70
CA TYR A 68 11.83 14.64 -21.89
C TYR A 68 12.32 16.04 -21.52
N PRO A 69 13.45 16.16 -20.78
CA PRO A 69 13.95 17.45 -20.30
C PRO A 69 14.32 18.42 -21.43
N ASP A 70 14.71 17.91 -22.60
CA ASP A 70 15.03 18.69 -23.80
C ASP A 70 13.79 19.02 -24.66
N GLY A 71 12.59 18.68 -24.16
CA GLY A 71 11.31 18.87 -24.85
C GLY A 71 10.85 17.65 -25.65
N ILE A 72 9.54 17.60 -25.86
CA ILE A 72 8.86 16.55 -26.63
C ILE A 72 8.95 16.89 -28.12
N GLN A 73 9.47 15.98 -28.93
CA GLN A 73 9.69 16.20 -30.37
C GLN A 73 8.79 15.34 -31.27
N THR A 74 8.11 14.34 -30.72
CA THR A 74 7.24 13.42 -31.50
C THR A 74 5.90 13.20 -30.81
N GLU A 75 4.92 12.77 -31.60
CA GLU A 75 3.59 12.42 -31.12
C GLU A 75 3.65 11.22 -30.15
N GLU A 76 4.50 10.22 -30.43
CA GLU A 76 4.65 9.05 -29.56
C GLU A 76 5.20 9.43 -28.17
N ALA A 77 6.14 10.38 -28.13
CA ALA A 77 6.66 10.93 -26.89
C ALA A 77 5.57 11.69 -26.11
N TYR A 78 4.75 12.48 -26.82
CA TYR A 78 3.61 13.17 -26.21
C TYR A 78 2.58 12.18 -25.63
N GLN A 79 2.20 11.15 -26.39
CA GLN A 79 1.28 10.12 -25.95
C GLN A 79 1.81 9.35 -24.73
N LEU A 80 3.12 9.06 -24.69
CA LEU A 80 3.74 8.43 -23.53
C LEU A 80 3.65 9.34 -22.29
N VAL A 81 3.91 10.64 -22.43
CA VAL A 81 3.77 11.60 -21.32
C VAL A 81 2.33 11.62 -20.80
N CYS A 82 1.33 11.67 -21.68
CA CYS A 82 -0.08 11.62 -21.29
C CYS A 82 -0.41 10.34 -20.50
N GLN A 83 0.01 9.17 -21.00
CA GLN A 83 -0.23 7.88 -20.34
C GLN A 83 0.48 7.76 -19.00
N VAL A 84 1.74 8.23 -18.91
CA VAL A 84 2.48 8.23 -17.64
C VAL A 84 1.87 9.22 -16.66
N THR A 85 1.40 10.38 -17.12
CA THR A 85 0.71 11.38 -16.29
C THR A 85 -0.56 10.81 -15.70
N GLU A 86 -1.38 10.14 -16.49
CA GLU A 86 -2.60 9.51 -16.00
C GLU A 86 -2.31 8.47 -14.91
N LYS A 87 -1.34 7.59 -15.15
CA LYS A 87 -0.93 6.57 -14.18
C LYS A 87 -0.32 7.17 -12.91
N ALA A 88 0.53 8.19 -13.05
CA ALA A 88 1.18 8.85 -11.93
C ALA A 88 0.17 9.64 -11.09
N CYS A 89 -0.76 10.35 -11.71
CA CYS A 89 -1.85 11.04 -11.02
C CYS A 89 -2.74 10.04 -10.26
N ALA A 90 -3.13 8.93 -10.91
CA ALA A 90 -3.89 7.87 -10.26
C ALA A 90 -3.14 7.29 -9.05
N HIS A 91 -1.84 7.05 -9.18
CA HIS A 91 -0.99 6.59 -8.07
C HIS A 91 -0.91 7.62 -6.94
N ALA A 92 -0.84 8.91 -7.26
CA ALA A 92 -0.88 10.02 -6.31
C ALA A 92 -2.29 10.28 -5.72
N GLY A 93 -3.30 9.49 -6.08
CA GLY A 93 -4.65 9.59 -5.56
C GLY A 93 -5.53 10.62 -6.26
N TYR A 94 -5.21 11.03 -7.49
CA TYR A 94 -6.04 11.91 -8.31
C TYR A 94 -6.78 11.13 -9.40
N GLY A 95 -8.03 11.50 -9.62
CA GLY A 95 -8.93 10.84 -10.56
C GLY A 95 -8.80 11.30 -12.01
N ALA A 96 -9.86 11.02 -12.75
CA ALA A 96 -10.00 11.46 -14.13
C ALA A 96 -10.03 12.99 -14.23
N GLU A 97 -9.67 13.47 -15.41
CA GLU A 97 -9.72 14.89 -15.73
C GLU A 97 -11.17 15.38 -15.82
N VAL A 98 -11.41 16.56 -15.27
CA VAL A 98 -12.67 17.29 -15.29
C VAL A 98 -12.40 18.76 -15.59
N GLU A 99 -13.28 19.38 -16.37
CA GLU A 99 -13.19 20.81 -16.65
C GLU A 99 -13.81 21.61 -15.49
N LEU A 100 -13.05 22.54 -14.92
CA LEU A 100 -13.56 23.50 -13.94
C LEU A 100 -13.65 24.90 -14.56
N GLY A 101 -14.73 25.59 -14.22
CA GLY A 101 -14.96 26.98 -14.60
C GLY A 101 -15.76 27.75 -13.55
N PRO A 102 -16.09 29.03 -13.81
CA PRO A 102 -16.93 29.81 -12.91
C PRO A 102 -18.31 29.13 -12.71
N PRO A 103 -18.89 29.17 -11.49
CA PRO A 103 -18.43 29.89 -10.31
C PRO A 103 -17.42 29.13 -9.42
N HIS A 104 -17.03 27.90 -9.78
CA HIS A 104 -16.15 27.06 -8.96
C HIS A 104 -14.72 27.59 -8.89
N VAL A 105 -14.23 28.16 -9.99
CA VAL A 105 -12.91 28.80 -10.10
C VAL A 105 -13.03 30.14 -10.83
N PRO A 106 -12.13 31.12 -10.57
CA PRO A 106 -12.12 32.36 -11.33
C PRO A 106 -11.83 32.08 -12.81
N PHE A 107 -12.28 32.97 -13.71
CA PHE A 107 -12.14 32.77 -15.16
C PHE A 107 -10.68 32.57 -15.62
N THR A 108 -9.72 33.18 -14.93
CA THR A 108 -8.27 33.04 -15.19
C THR A 108 -7.72 31.67 -14.81
N ALA A 109 -8.41 30.92 -13.94
CA ALA A 109 -8.05 29.58 -13.50
C ALA A 109 -8.97 28.50 -14.08
N ARG A 110 -9.81 28.81 -15.08
CA ARG A 110 -10.60 27.77 -15.77
C ARG A 110 -9.67 26.80 -16.50
N GLY A 111 -10.10 25.55 -16.67
CA GLY A 111 -9.34 24.56 -17.40
C GLY A 111 -9.56 23.15 -16.86
N ALA A 112 -8.66 22.27 -17.26
CA ALA A 112 -8.71 20.87 -16.90
C ALA A 112 -7.99 20.59 -15.57
N TYR A 113 -8.66 19.85 -14.69
CA TYR A 113 -8.21 19.50 -13.36
C TYR A 113 -8.47 18.02 -13.07
N ARG A 114 -7.76 17.45 -12.10
CA ARG A 114 -8.00 16.11 -11.60
C ARG A 114 -8.45 16.19 -10.16
N LYS A 115 -9.65 15.69 -9.88
CA LYS A 115 -10.19 15.65 -8.52
C LYS A 115 -9.41 14.63 -7.69
N ARG A 116 -9.00 15.01 -6.48
CA ARG A 116 -8.40 14.08 -5.52
C ARG A 116 -9.46 13.09 -5.04
N TYR A 117 -9.13 11.80 -5.03
CA TYR A 117 -9.94 10.82 -4.32
C TYR A 117 -9.89 11.11 -2.83
N PRO A 118 -11.01 10.96 -2.10
CA PRO A 118 -10.98 11.11 -0.67
C PRO A 118 -9.97 10.12 -0.05
N PRO A 119 -9.13 10.58 0.88
CA PRO A 119 -8.18 9.71 1.55
C PRO A 119 -8.90 8.71 2.46
N VAL A 120 -8.36 7.50 2.57
CA VAL A 120 -8.75 6.54 3.60
C VAL A 120 -8.13 6.96 4.92
N ASP A 121 -8.96 7.07 5.97
CA ASP A 121 -8.47 7.28 7.34
C ASP A 121 -7.71 6.02 7.82
N PRO A 122 -6.41 6.12 8.15
CA PRO A 122 -5.65 4.99 8.68
C PRO A 122 -6.25 4.42 9.96
N GLN A 123 -6.83 5.24 10.85
CA GLN A 123 -7.37 4.75 12.13
C GLN A 123 -8.53 3.79 11.91
N LEU A 124 -9.43 4.10 10.98
CA LEU A 124 -10.54 3.21 10.60
C LEU A 124 -10.05 1.82 10.18
N VAL A 125 -8.95 1.76 9.43
CA VAL A 125 -8.36 0.51 8.95
C VAL A 125 -7.71 -0.25 10.10
N LEU A 126 -6.90 0.42 10.91
CA LEU A 126 -6.18 -0.18 12.02
C LEU A 126 -7.13 -0.72 13.09
N GLU A 127 -8.18 0.01 13.43
CA GLU A 127 -9.20 -0.44 14.39
C GLU A 127 -9.89 -1.71 13.92
N GLU A 128 -10.25 -1.80 12.65
CA GLU A 128 -10.88 -3.01 12.10
C GLU A 128 -9.92 -4.20 12.05
N LEU A 129 -8.66 -3.96 11.68
CA LEU A 129 -7.61 -4.99 11.73
C LEU A 129 -7.37 -5.48 13.16
N GLU A 130 -7.48 -4.61 14.17
CA GLU A 130 -7.35 -5.03 15.56
C GLU A 130 -8.49 -5.92 16.07
N LEU A 131 -9.65 -5.91 15.42
CA LEU A 131 -10.75 -6.83 15.72
C LEU A 131 -10.53 -8.23 15.12
N ALA A 132 -9.53 -8.40 14.27
CA ALA A 132 -9.25 -9.65 13.60
C ALA A 132 -8.87 -10.77 14.59
N GLY A 133 -9.58 -11.89 14.45
CA GLY A 133 -9.37 -13.09 15.26
C GLY A 133 -8.16 -13.90 14.83
N THR A 134 -7.76 -14.83 15.69
CA THR A 134 -6.74 -15.83 15.40
C THR A 134 -7.33 -16.98 14.59
N SER A 135 -6.66 -17.36 13.50
CA SER A 135 -7.03 -18.51 12.67
C SER A 135 -7.10 -19.79 13.50
N SER A 136 -7.98 -20.71 13.11
CA SER A 136 -7.99 -22.06 13.70
C SER A 136 -6.98 -22.99 13.00
N TYR A 137 -6.55 -22.63 11.79
CA TYR A 137 -5.68 -23.47 10.97
C TYR A 137 -4.22 -23.08 11.13
N HIS A 138 -3.89 -21.78 11.11
CA HIS A 138 -2.51 -21.31 11.13
C HIS A 138 -2.22 -20.44 12.36
N PRO A 139 -0.96 -20.35 12.84
CA PRO A 139 -0.56 -19.46 13.93
C PRO A 139 -0.48 -17.99 13.45
N ARG A 140 -1.60 -17.45 12.96
CA ARG A 140 -1.72 -16.09 12.45
C ARG A 140 -3.09 -15.51 12.76
N ARG A 141 -3.19 -14.18 12.80
CA ARG A 141 -4.47 -13.47 12.75
C ARG A 141 -4.93 -13.33 11.30
N GLU A 142 -6.24 -13.34 11.09
CA GLU A 142 -6.85 -13.24 9.75
C GLU A 142 -7.96 -12.20 9.74
N ALA A 143 -7.92 -11.28 8.77
CA ALA A 143 -8.92 -10.25 8.56
C ALA A 143 -9.48 -10.32 7.14
N ASN A 144 -10.80 -10.31 6.97
CA ASN A 144 -11.41 -10.39 5.63
C ASN A 144 -11.25 -9.05 4.89
N ARG A 145 -10.53 -9.05 3.75
CA ARG A 145 -10.21 -7.82 3.02
C ARG A 145 -11.47 -7.14 2.49
N ARG A 146 -12.37 -7.92 1.90
CA ARG A 146 -13.62 -7.40 1.31
C ARG A 146 -14.52 -6.71 2.33
N SER A 147 -14.58 -7.23 3.56
CA SER A 147 -15.35 -6.63 4.65
C SER A 147 -14.76 -5.27 5.04
N LEU A 148 -13.44 -5.21 5.18
CA LEU A 148 -12.71 -3.98 5.46
C LEU A 148 -12.86 -2.93 4.33
N TRP A 149 -12.65 -3.33 3.07
CA TRP A 149 -12.86 -2.44 1.92
C TRP A 149 -14.30 -1.91 1.84
N ASN A 150 -15.29 -2.75 2.15
CA ASN A 150 -16.68 -2.35 2.16
C ASN A 150 -17.01 -1.38 3.30
N LYS A 151 -16.40 -1.55 4.49
CA LYS A 151 -16.51 -0.59 5.60
C LYS A 151 -15.95 0.77 5.20
N VAL A 152 -14.75 0.79 4.61
CA VAL A 152 -14.12 2.01 4.09
C VAL A 152 -14.97 2.69 2.99
N ALA A 153 -15.57 1.91 2.09
CA ALA A 153 -16.47 2.42 1.07
C ALA A 153 -17.69 3.14 1.67
N TRP A 154 -18.29 2.60 2.73
CA TRP A 154 -19.39 3.24 3.44
C TRP A 154 -18.97 4.54 4.10
N GLU A 155 -17.81 4.57 4.76
CA GLU A 155 -17.31 5.77 5.43
C GLU A 155 -17.07 6.91 4.45
N ILE A 156 -16.41 6.62 3.32
CA ILE A 156 -15.99 7.65 2.37
C ILE A 156 -17.13 8.06 1.43
N TYR A 157 -17.87 7.09 0.90
CA TYR A 157 -18.81 7.33 -0.20
C TYR A 157 -20.27 7.14 0.20
N GLY A 158 -20.57 6.70 1.43
CA GLY A 158 -21.93 6.47 1.90
C GLY A 158 -22.66 5.34 1.15
N LYS A 159 -21.93 4.40 0.54
CA LYS A 159 -22.48 3.28 -0.25
C LYS A 159 -21.52 2.08 -0.25
N PRO A 160 -22.01 0.86 -0.53
CA PRO A 160 -21.16 -0.33 -0.49
C PRO A 160 -20.15 -0.35 -1.64
N LEU A 161 -19.08 -1.12 -1.49
CA LEU A 161 -17.98 -1.23 -2.46
C LEU A 161 -18.48 -1.58 -3.88
N SER A 162 -19.48 -2.46 -3.99
CA SER A 162 -20.08 -2.85 -5.28
C SER A 162 -20.86 -1.74 -5.97
N GLY A 163 -21.22 -0.67 -5.26
CA GLY A 163 -21.86 0.53 -5.80
C GLY A 163 -20.86 1.61 -6.26
N LEU A 164 -19.56 1.33 -6.19
CA LEU A 164 -18.48 2.22 -6.63
C LEU A 164 -18.01 1.85 -8.04
N THR A 165 -17.39 2.82 -8.74
CA THR A 165 -16.70 2.52 -10.00
C THR A 165 -15.46 1.66 -9.75
N GLU A 166 -14.99 0.91 -10.76
CA GLU A 166 -13.79 0.08 -10.62
C GLU A 166 -12.57 0.88 -10.16
N VAL A 167 -12.45 2.13 -10.61
CA VAL A 167 -11.35 3.02 -10.22
C VAL A 167 -11.43 3.40 -8.73
N GLN A 168 -12.62 3.71 -8.22
CA GLN A 168 -12.82 3.98 -6.80
C GLN A 168 -12.56 2.73 -5.94
N GLN A 169 -12.99 1.56 -6.40
CA GLN A 169 -12.71 0.30 -5.71
C GLN A 169 -11.20 0.03 -5.64
N THR A 170 -10.51 0.21 -6.77
CA THR A 170 -9.05 0.01 -6.85
C THR A 170 -8.30 0.99 -5.96
N GLN A 171 -8.75 2.24 -5.87
CA GLN A 171 -8.16 3.24 -5.00
C GLN A 171 -8.34 2.90 -3.51
N ILE A 172 -9.53 2.48 -3.08
CA ILE A 172 -9.74 2.00 -1.70
C ILE A 172 -8.81 0.82 -1.41
N GLN A 173 -8.79 -0.19 -2.29
CA GLN A 173 -7.96 -1.38 -2.10
C GLN A 173 -6.48 -1.02 -1.96
N ALA A 174 -5.95 -0.17 -2.85
CA ALA A 174 -4.56 0.25 -2.81
C ALA A 174 -4.20 1.03 -1.54
N GLN A 175 -5.06 1.94 -1.07
CA GLN A 175 -4.80 2.70 0.16
C GLN A 175 -4.89 1.81 1.40
N VAL A 176 -5.88 0.92 1.48
CA VAL A 176 -6.01 -0.05 2.57
C VAL A 176 -4.84 -1.01 2.59
N ASP A 177 -4.39 -1.50 1.43
CA ASP A 177 -3.22 -2.39 1.31
C ASP A 177 -1.96 -1.72 1.88
N VAL A 178 -1.71 -0.45 1.55
CA VAL A 178 -0.55 0.30 2.07
C VAL A 178 -0.64 0.49 3.58
N ILE A 179 -1.81 0.81 4.11
CA ILE A 179 -2.01 0.99 5.55
C ILE A 179 -1.82 -0.36 6.29
N ALA A 180 -2.38 -1.44 5.76
CA ALA A 180 -2.28 -2.78 6.33
C ALA A 180 -0.81 -3.26 6.34
N ASP A 181 -0.10 -3.14 5.22
CA ASP A 181 1.31 -3.54 5.11
C ASP A 181 2.21 -2.74 6.06
N GLY A 182 1.97 -1.43 6.18
CA GLY A 182 2.65 -0.57 7.15
C GLY A 182 2.42 -0.96 8.61
N ALA A 183 1.34 -1.69 8.91
CA ALA A 183 1.03 -2.24 10.22
C ALA A 183 1.47 -3.70 10.40
N GLY A 184 2.19 -4.29 9.43
CA GLY A 184 2.65 -5.68 9.46
C GLY A 184 1.60 -6.72 9.08
N TRP A 185 0.51 -6.29 8.43
CA TRP A 185 -0.48 -7.17 7.83
C TRP A 185 -0.16 -7.39 6.36
N HIS A 186 -0.09 -8.65 5.92
CA HIS A 186 0.22 -8.98 4.54
C HIS A 186 -0.98 -9.62 3.85
N ARG A 187 -1.10 -9.39 2.55
CA ARG A 187 -2.10 -10.08 1.72
C ARG A 187 -1.74 -11.56 1.65
N ASP A 188 -2.74 -12.42 1.85
CA ASP A 188 -2.58 -13.83 1.54
C ASP A 188 -2.66 -14.02 0.02
N ASP A 189 -1.58 -14.55 -0.58
CA ASP A 189 -1.49 -14.83 -2.01
C ASP A 189 -2.03 -16.24 -2.34
N ASP A 190 -2.31 -17.08 -1.33
CA ASP A 190 -2.80 -18.46 -1.49
C ASP A 190 -4.31 -18.55 -1.83
N GLY A 191 -4.88 -17.46 -2.35
CA GLY A 191 -6.24 -17.42 -2.88
C GLY A 191 -7.34 -17.09 -1.86
N ALA A 192 -7.00 -16.92 -0.59
CA ALA A 192 -7.92 -16.40 0.42
C ALA A 192 -7.98 -14.87 0.35
N ASP A 193 -9.20 -14.30 0.33
CA ASP A 193 -9.41 -12.84 0.30
C ASP A 193 -9.23 -12.21 1.69
N VAL A 194 -8.06 -12.44 2.31
CA VAL A 194 -7.72 -12.05 3.69
C VAL A 194 -6.38 -11.32 3.79
N TYR A 195 -6.28 -10.45 4.80
CA TYR A 195 -5.01 -9.99 5.35
C TYR A 195 -4.60 -10.93 6.48
N THR A 196 -3.31 -11.16 6.63
CA THR A 196 -2.73 -12.05 7.64
C THR A 196 -1.61 -11.37 8.41
N MET A 197 -1.50 -11.72 9.69
CA MET A 197 -0.40 -11.28 10.54
C MET A 197 0.07 -12.45 11.39
N ALA A 198 1.35 -12.80 11.31
CA ALA A 198 1.92 -13.90 12.08
C ALA A 198 1.81 -13.62 13.59
N LEU A 199 1.53 -14.67 14.38
CA LEU A 199 1.63 -14.56 15.83
C LEU A 199 3.10 -14.60 16.27
N SER A 200 3.41 -13.85 17.32
CA SER A 200 4.70 -13.95 18.00
C SER A 200 4.88 -15.32 18.65
N VAL A 201 6.06 -15.92 18.49
CA VAL A 201 6.41 -17.20 19.12
C VAL A 201 6.93 -16.96 20.53
N ASP A 202 6.29 -17.55 21.54
CA ASP A 202 6.89 -17.68 22.87
C ASP A 202 7.74 -18.96 22.94
N ALA A 203 9.01 -18.82 22.55
CA ALA A 203 9.94 -19.93 22.51
C ALA A 203 10.19 -20.58 23.87
N ASP A 204 10.17 -19.80 24.95
CA ASP A 204 10.47 -20.30 26.30
C ASP A 204 9.29 -21.09 26.86
N SER A 205 8.07 -20.58 26.71
CA SER A 205 6.85 -21.32 27.06
C SER A 205 6.71 -22.60 26.23
N ALA A 206 7.07 -22.56 24.93
CA ALA A 206 7.11 -23.76 24.08
C ALA A 206 8.08 -24.83 24.62
N ARG A 207 9.32 -24.44 24.94
CA ARG A 207 10.33 -25.34 25.50
C ARG A 207 9.90 -25.92 26.85
N GLN A 208 9.41 -25.08 27.75
CA GLN A 208 8.98 -25.50 29.08
C GLN A 208 7.85 -26.52 29.00
N ARG A 209 6.86 -26.26 28.14
CA ARG A 209 5.71 -27.15 27.95
C ARG A 209 6.10 -28.50 27.33
N LEU A 210 6.98 -28.48 26.33
CA LEU A 210 7.51 -29.70 25.72
C LEU A 210 8.33 -30.53 26.69
N ALA A 211 9.23 -29.89 27.45
CA ALA A 211 10.05 -30.58 28.45
C ALA A 211 9.19 -31.28 29.51
N GLY A 212 8.17 -30.60 30.04
CA GLY A 212 7.22 -31.20 30.97
C GLY A 212 6.49 -32.40 30.38
N TYR A 213 5.97 -32.27 29.15
CA TYR A 213 5.28 -33.37 28.48
C TYR A 213 6.17 -34.61 28.24
N LEU A 214 7.42 -34.40 27.81
CA LEU A 214 8.37 -35.50 27.58
C LEU A 214 8.82 -36.15 28.88
N GLN A 215 8.99 -35.36 29.95
CA GLN A 215 9.29 -35.88 31.28
C GLN A 215 8.16 -36.80 31.80
N ASP A 216 6.91 -36.36 31.65
CA ASP A 216 5.73 -37.15 32.04
C ASP A 216 5.58 -38.44 31.23
N ALA A 217 5.99 -38.43 29.96
CA ALA A 217 5.99 -39.62 29.11
C ALA A 217 6.98 -40.70 29.60
N GLY A 218 8.01 -40.32 30.37
CA GLY A 218 8.91 -41.26 31.06
C GLY A 218 9.61 -42.26 30.12
N GLY A 219 9.98 -41.82 28.91
CA GLY A 219 10.63 -42.65 27.89
C GLY A 219 9.69 -43.52 27.04
N ARG A 220 8.37 -43.39 27.19
CA ARG A 220 7.40 -44.03 26.29
C ARG A 220 7.41 -43.33 24.92
N PRO A 221 7.18 -44.08 23.82
CA PRO A 221 6.99 -43.46 22.50
C PRO A 221 5.84 -42.45 22.52
N VAL A 222 6.11 -41.24 22.01
CA VAL A 222 5.12 -40.17 21.88
C VAL A 222 4.82 -39.89 20.41
N PRO A 223 3.54 -39.72 20.02
CA PRO A 223 3.20 -39.36 18.64
C PRO A 223 3.74 -37.98 18.28
N VAL A 224 4.30 -37.83 17.07
CA VAL A 224 4.81 -36.53 16.56
C VAL A 224 3.75 -35.44 16.66
N ARG A 225 2.50 -35.75 16.27
CA ARG A 225 1.38 -34.79 16.37
C ARG A 225 1.15 -34.27 17.80
N ALA A 226 1.39 -35.09 18.82
CA ALA A 226 1.28 -34.65 20.21
C ALA A 226 2.40 -33.68 20.58
N ILE A 227 3.63 -33.92 20.09
CA ILE A 227 4.76 -32.99 20.23
C ILE A 227 4.42 -31.65 19.58
N LEU A 228 3.95 -31.67 18.32
CA LEU A 228 3.55 -30.46 17.59
C LEU A 228 2.46 -29.68 18.34
N THR A 229 1.44 -30.38 18.84
CA THR A 229 0.33 -29.79 19.61
C THR A 229 0.83 -29.11 20.88
N GLN A 230 1.75 -29.73 21.63
CA GLN A 230 2.32 -29.14 22.84
C GLN A 230 3.24 -27.96 22.52
N ALA A 231 4.07 -28.07 21.48
CA ALA A 231 4.92 -26.99 21.02
C ALA A 231 4.10 -25.75 20.67
N GLN A 232 3.06 -25.92 19.84
CA GLN A 232 2.15 -24.83 19.46
C GLN A 232 1.40 -24.27 20.67
N SER A 233 0.86 -25.14 21.54
CA SER A 233 0.13 -24.70 22.73
C SER A 233 1.01 -23.95 23.73
N GLY A 234 2.31 -24.22 23.76
CA GLY A 234 3.26 -23.46 24.56
C GLY A 234 3.62 -22.14 23.88
N ALA A 235 3.91 -22.16 22.59
CA ALA A 235 4.31 -20.98 21.81
C ALA A 235 3.21 -19.91 21.68
N TYR A 236 1.95 -20.34 21.54
CA TYR A 236 0.84 -19.48 21.16
C TYR A 236 -0.35 -19.55 22.12
N GLY A 237 -0.23 -20.31 23.21
CA GLY A 237 -1.35 -20.57 24.14
C GLY A 237 -2.44 -21.49 23.61
N ARG A 238 -2.36 -21.94 22.35
CA ARG A 238 -3.29 -22.87 21.70
C ARG A 238 -2.62 -23.69 20.59
N ALA A 239 -3.21 -24.81 20.23
CA ALA A 239 -2.82 -25.59 19.06
C ALA A 239 -3.62 -25.20 17.81
N PHE A 240 -3.07 -25.53 16.65
CA PHE A 240 -3.62 -25.24 15.33
C PHE A 240 -3.78 -26.52 14.51
N TYR A 241 -4.65 -26.50 13.50
CA TYR A 241 -4.85 -27.68 12.64
C TYR A 241 -3.73 -27.90 11.63
N HIS A 242 -2.95 -26.86 11.31
CA HIS A 242 -1.80 -26.99 10.42
C HIS A 242 -0.62 -27.59 11.18
N ASP A 243 -0.05 -28.66 10.62
CA ASP A 243 1.04 -29.41 11.23
C ASP A 243 2.43 -28.79 10.94
N GLU A 244 2.53 -27.87 9.97
CA GLU A 244 3.78 -27.17 9.69
C GLU A 244 4.07 -26.10 10.76
N LEU A 245 5.29 -26.16 11.29
CA LEU A 245 5.78 -25.23 12.31
C LEU A 245 6.47 -24.05 11.63
N THR A 246 6.41 -22.89 12.28
CA THR A 246 7.32 -21.79 11.94
C THR A 246 8.78 -22.25 12.12
N PRO A 247 9.75 -21.71 11.36
CA PRO A 247 11.16 -22.11 11.46
C PRO A 247 11.71 -22.05 12.90
N GLU A 248 11.28 -21.05 13.65
CA GLU A 248 11.65 -20.89 15.06
C GLU A 248 11.12 -22.05 15.92
N LEU A 249 9.84 -22.41 15.78
CA LEU A 249 9.24 -23.51 16.53
C LEU A 249 9.72 -24.89 16.06
N ALA A 250 10.04 -25.03 14.76
CA ALA A 250 10.64 -26.24 14.20
C ALA A 250 12.00 -26.55 14.84
N THR A 251 12.81 -25.51 15.11
CA THR A 251 14.11 -25.65 15.77
C THR A 251 13.98 -26.13 17.23
N ILE A 252 12.87 -25.82 17.89
CA ILE A 252 12.59 -26.27 19.27
C ILE A 252 12.15 -27.74 19.30
N VAL A 253 11.48 -28.20 18.24
CA VAL A 253 10.92 -29.56 18.14
C VAL A 253 11.93 -30.59 17.62
N ALA A 254 12.95 -30.14 16.88
CA ALA A 254 14.01 -30.98 16.31
C ALA A 254 14.92 -31.61 17.40
#